data_AF-A0A945CCW6-F1
#
_entry.id   AF-A0A945CCW6-F1
#
_cell.length_a   1.000
_cell.length_b   1.000
_cell.length_c   1.000
_cell.angle_alpha   90.00
_cell.angle_beta   90.00
_cell.angle_gamma   90.00
#
_symmetry.space_group_name_H-M   'P 1'
#
loop_
_entity.id
_entity.type
_entity.pdbx_description
1 polymer ?
#
loop_
_entity_poly.entity_id
_entity_poly.type
_entity_poly.pdbx_seq_one_letter_code
_entity_poly.pdbx_strand_id
1 'polypeptide(L)'
;VDRPLIKSKIKAGQVDKGNYDHFMQKEIFEQPQAIRDTLESRITNDSVITSSFGYKADEIFKNIKQIQIVACGTSYNAGLVAKYWIEDIAKISCNVEIASEYRYRRPIILDHTLFVTLSQSGETADTVEALKAAKRINSKIKSLCICNSPESSLTRLSDLIFLTHAGPEIGVASTKAFTTQLVSLALLLCSIGKLQNNIDTKQENEIIDGLKKLPGLINDALLQENQIKDLAKRFIDKSSALFLGRGTMHAIAMEGALKLKEISYIHAEAFPAGELKHGPIALIDKNMPVIAIAPNDELLEKLKSNLQEVKSRGSVMIVFEDQKSKVEVMDSMEVVPVTSNLGRITAPIIFTIPLQLLSYHVALSRSTDVDKPRNLAKSVTVE
;
A
#
# COMPACT_ATOMS: atom_id res chain seq x y z
N VAL A 1 -14.64 14.75 36.69
CA VAL A 1 -14.80 15.01 35.23
C VAL A 1 -15.85 14.06 34.73
N ASP A 2 -17.05 14.54 34.42
CA ASP A 2 -18.07 13.74 33.74
C ASP A 2 -17.71 13.66 32.25
N ARG A 3 -17.70 12.45 31.69
CA ARG A 3 -17.47 12.23 30.26
C ARG A 3 -18.70 11.56 29.63
N PRO A 4 -19.10 11.97 28.43
CA PRO A 4 -20.22 11.35 27.74
C PRO A 4 -19.93 9.87 27.47
N LEU A 5 -20.92 9.00 27.73
CA LEU A 5 -20.87 7.59 27.35
C LEU A 5 -21.11 7.46 25.85
N ILE A 6 -20.19 6.81 25.15
CA ILE A 6 -20.27 6.54 23.71
C ILE A 6 -20.40 5.03 23.51
N LYS A 7 -21.40 4.60 22.72
CA LYS A 7 -21.59 3.18 22.40
C LYS A 7 -20.76 2.80 21.17
N SER A 8 -19.91 1.80 21.31
CA SER A 8 -19.09 1.29 20.22
C SER A 8 -19.95 0.77 19.06
N LYS A 9 -19.50 1.04 17.82
CA LYS A 9 -20.11 0.57 16.58
C LYS A 9 -19.57 -0.80 16.11
N ILE A 10 -18.59 -1.37 16.83
CA ILE A 10 -18.01 -2.68 16.50
C ILE A 10 -19.06 -3.77 16.70
N LYS A 11 -19.24 -4.63 15.69
CA LYS A 11 -20.19 -5.75 15.72
C LYS A 11 -19.51 -7.05 16.16
N ALA A 12 -20.26 -7.93 16.83
CA ALA A 12 -19.81 -9.27 17.16
C ALA A 12 -19.42 -10.05 15.88
N GLY A 13 -18.33 -10.82 15.93
CA GLY A 13 -17.77 -11.54 14.78
C GLY A 13 -16.75 -10.76 13.93
N GLN A 14 -16.70 -9.41 14.02
CA GLN A 14 -15.69 -8.63 13.29
C GLN A 14 -14.25 -8.85 13.79
N VAL A 15 -14.11 -9.38 15.02
CA VAL A 15 -12.84 -9.67 15.69
C VAL A 15 -12.59 -11.17 15.87
N ASP A 16 -13.34 -12.01 15.16
CA ASP A 16 -13.17 -13.48 15.12
C ASP A 16 -12.42 -13.89 13.84
N LYS A 17 -11.76 -15.04 13.84
CA LYS A 17 -11.14 -15.66 12.65
C LYS A 17 -12.18 -16.31 11.74
N GLY A 18 -13.36 -16.67 12.24
CA GLY A 18 -14.38 -17.37 11.46
C GLY A 18 -13.84 -18.69 10.91
N ASN A 19 -13.89 -18.88 9.58
CA ASN A 19 -13.44 -20.11 8.91
C ASN A 19 -11.95 -20.10 8.50
N TYR A 20 -11.16 -19.14 8.95
CA TYR A 20 -9.74 -19.00 8.62
C TYR A 20 -8.85 -19.45 9.78
N ASP A 21 -7.66 -19.94 9.46
CA ASP A 21 -6.69 -20.39 10.48
C ASP A 21 -6.02 -19.21 11.19
N HIS A 22 -5.86 -18.09 10.49
CA HIS A 22 -5.13 -16.90 10.93
C HIS A 22 -5.91 -15.62 10.66
N PHE A 23 -5.73 -14.60 11.50
CA PHE A 23 -6.30 -13.27 11.24
C PHE A 23 -5.73 -12.67 9.96
N MET A 24 -4.42 -12.77 9.74
CA MET A 24 -3.81 -12.27 8.50
C MET A 24 -4.40 -12.93 7.26
N GLN A 25 -4.67 -14.24 7.30
CA GLN A 25 -5.33 -14.94 6.18
C GLN A 25 -6.73 -14.37 5.94
N LYS A 26 -7.58 -14.32 6.99
CA LYS A 26 -8.91 -13.72 6.91
C LYS A 26 -8.84 -12.32 6.30
N GLU A 27 -7.93 -11.48 6.79
CA GLU A 27 -7.80 -10.09 6.38
C GLU A 27 -7.34 -9.93 4.93
N ILE A 28 -6.49 -10.84 4.41
CA ILE A 28 -6.15 -10.89 2.98
C ILE A 28 -7.40 -11.17 2.14
N PHE A 29 -8.20 -12.15 2.55
CA PHE A 29 -9.42 -12.57 1.82
C PHE A 29 -10.60 -11.61 2.01
N GLU A 30 -10.58 -10.76 3.04
CA GLU A 30 -11.59 -9.71 3.27
C GLU A 30 -11.38 -8.47 2.37
N GLN A 31 -10.24 -8.32 1.71
CA GLN A 31 -9.91 -7.13 0.91
C GLN A 31 -10.96 -6.75 -0.14
N PRO A 32 -11.60 -7.67 -0.88
CA PRO A 32 -12.70 -7.32 -1.78
C PRO A 32 -13.85 -6.59 -1.06
N GLN A 33 -14.22 -7.06 0.13
CA GLN A 33 -15.28 -6.42 0.92
C GLN A 33 -14.79 -5.11 1.55
N ALA A 34 -13.59 -5.11 2.12
CA ALA A 34 -13.00 -3.91 2.72
C ALA A 34 -12.94 -2.76 1.70
N ILE A 35 -12.56 -3.03 0.45
CA ILE A 35 -12.57 -2.02 -0.61
C ILE A 35 -13.98 -1.57 -0.99
N ARG A 36 -14.97 -2.47 -1.03
CA ARG A 36 -16.38 -2.07 -1.24
C ARG A 36 -16.82 -1.09 -0.15
N ASP A 37 -16.52 -1.39 1.11
CA ASP A 37 -16.84 -0.53 2.24
C ASP A 37 -16.06 0.80 2.19
N THR A 38 -14.80 0.78 1.70
CA THR A 38 -14.02 2.00 1.45
C THR A 38 -14.56 2.84 0.30
N LEU A 39 -15.32 2.30 -0.64
CA LEU A 39 -15.90 3.03 -1.77
C LEU A 39 -17.34 3.46 -1.51
N GLU A 40 -18.04 2.76 -0.60
CA GLU A 40 -19.44 3.00 -0.29
C GLU A 40 -19.69 4.47 0.09
N SER A 41 -20.66 5.08 -0.58
CA SER A 41 -21.06 6.49 -0.39
C SER A 41 -19.93 7.51 -0.61
N ARG A 42 -18.85 7.15 -1.31
CA ARG A 42 -17.72 8.05 -1.65
C ARG A 42 -17.49 8.24 -3.14
N ILE A 43 -18.19 7.45 -3.95
CA ILE A 43 -18.29 7.60 -5.39
C ILE A 43 -19.77 7.54 -5.78
N THR A 44 -20.16 8.36 -6.75
CA THR A 44 -21.42 8.19 -7.49
C THR A 44 -21.15 7.34 -8.73
N ASN A 45 -22.11 7.28 -9.67
CA ASN A 45 -21.85 6.63 -10.95
C ASN A 45 -20.68 7.28 -11.69
N ASP A 46 -20.57 8.61 -11.63
CA ASP A 46 -19.72 9.38 -12.55
C ASP A 46 -18.81 10.39 -11.83
N SER A 47 -18.77 10.41 -10.48
CA SER A 47 -17.93 11.36 -9.76
C SER A 47 -17.52 10.90 -8.35
N VAL A 48 -16.34 11.33 -7.91
CA VAL A 48 -15.89 11.15 -6.51
C VAL A 48 -16.58 12.15 -5.59
N ILE A 49 -17.04 11.72 -4.42
CA ILE A 49 -17.70 12.60 -3.45
C ILE A 49 -16.63 13.23 -2.55
N THR A 50 -16.21 14.45 -2.87
CA THR A 50 -15.15 15.21 -2.17
C THR A 50 -15.50 15.47 -0.70
N SER A 51 -16.78 15.66 -0.37
CA SER A 51 -17.25 15.86 1.01
C SER A 51 -16.99 14.65 1.92
N SER A 52 -16.63 13.48 1.37
CA SER A 52 -16.19 12.30 2.12
C SER A 52 -14.92 12.53 2.93
N PHE A 53 -14.12 13.54 2.58
CA PHE A 53 -12.93 13.97 3.35
C PHE A 53 -13.27 14.97 4.46
N GLY A 54 -14.52 15.46 4.50
CA GLY A 54 -15.01 16.47 5.44
C GLY A 54 -15.67 17.66 4.72
N TYR A 55 -16.53 18.40 5.43
CA TYR A 55 -17.32 19.49 4.86
C TYR A 55 -16.50 20.67 4.29
N LYS A 56 -15.23 20.80 4.67
CA LYS A 56 -14.28 21.82 4.17
C LYS A 56 -13.36 21.31 3.05
N ALA A 57 -13.52 20.06 2.62
CA ALA A 57 -12.61 19.43 1.67
C ALA A 57 -12.52 20.22 0.36
N ASP A 58 -13.65 20.59 -0.26
CA ASP A 58 -13.69 21.34 -1.51
C ASP A 58 -12.94 22.67 -1.44
N GLU A 59 -13.17 23.45 -0.38
CA GLU A 59 -12.53 24.75 -0.15
C GLU A 59 -11.01 24.59 0.00
N ILE A 60 -10.59 23.58 0.78
CA ILE A 60 -9.18 23.32 1.04
C ILE A 60 -8.49 22.83 -0.25
N PHE A 61 -9.04 21.80 -0.90
CA PHE A 61 -8.44 21.12 -2.05
C PHE A 61 -8.27 22.03 -3.28
N LYS A 62 -9.17 22.99 -3.51
CA LYS A 62 -9.02 23.98 -4.59
C LYS A 62 -7.75 24.81 -4.51
N ASN A 63 -7.22 25.01 -3.29
CA ASN A 63 -6.11 25.93 -3.03
C ASN A 63 -4.78 25.22 -2.77
N ILE A 64 -4.73 23.89 -2.79
CA ILE A 64 -3.51 23.11 -2.50
C ILE A 64 -2.55 23.18 -3.70
N LYS A 65 -1.28 23.44 -3.44
CA LYS A 65 -0.23 23.42 -4.49
C LYS A 65 0.74 22.25 -4.34
N GLN A 66 0.74 21.61 -3.18
CA GLN A 66 1.61 20.48 -2.88
C GLN A 66 1.06 19.63 -1.74
N ILE A 67 1.47 18.37 -1.73
CA ILE A 67 1.07 17.39 -0.74
C ILE A 67 2.32 16.88 -0.02
N GLN A 68 2.29 16.90 1.31
CA GLN A 68 3.31 16.28 2.15
C GLN A 68 2.66 15.08 2.85
N ILE A 69 3.01 13.87 2.45
CA ILE A 69 2.60 12.62 3.10
C ILE A 69 3.62 12.24 4.17
N VAL A 70 3.16 11.91 5.37
CA VAL A 70 4.00 11.42 6.46
C VAL A 70 3.37 10.18 7.08
N ALA A 71 4.17 9.11 7.18
CA ALA A 71 3.74 7.81 7.68
C ALA A 71 4.93 6.93 8.10
N CYS A 72 4.64 5.71 8.61
CA CYS A 72 5.64 4.69 8.94
C CYS A 72 5.30 3.35 8.26
N GLY A 73 6.32 2.53 7.99
CA GLY A 73 6.18 1.13 7.55
C GLY A 73 5.28 0.96 6.32
N THR A 74 4.35 0.01 6.39
CA THR A 74 3.38 -0.27 5.31
C THR A 74 2.59 0.98 4.87
N SER A 75 2.21 1.88 5.79
CA SER A 75 1.52 3.12 5.42
C SER A 75 2.43 4.11 4.69
N TYR A 76 3.74 4.10 4.96
CA TYR A 76 4.71 4.86 4.17
C TYR A 76 4.83 4.33 2.75
N ASN A 77 4.85 3.00 2.56
CA ASN A 77 4.83 2.39 1.23
C ASN A 77 3.58 2.81 0.42
N ALA A 78 2.41 2.95 1.07
CA ALA A 78 1.20 3.43 0.40
C ALA A 78 1.35 4.89 -0.09
N GLY A 79 1.99 5.73 0.73
CA GLY A 79 2.36 7.10 0.35
C GLY A 79 3.28 7.13 -0.87
N LEU A 80 4.28 6.25 -0.94
CA LEU A 80 5.20 6.16 -2.09
C LEU A 80 4.47 5.80 -3.39
N VAL A 81 3.49 4.89 -3.35
CA VAL A 81 2.64 4.62 -4.52
C VAL A 81 1.86 5.87 -4.91
N ALA A 82 1.22 6.54 -3.94
CA ALA A 82 0.40 7.71 -4.20
C ALA A 82 1.20 8.91 -4.74
N LYS A 83 2.49 9.03 -4.40
CA LYS A 83 3.36 10.07 -4.97
C LYS A 83 3.34 10.03 -6.50
N TYR A 84 3.58 8.86 -7.09
CA TYR A 84 3.54 8.71 -8.54
C TYR A 84 2.18 9.11 -9.10
N TRP A 85 1.08 8.68 -8.48
CA TRP A 85 -0.26 9.03 -8.97
C TRP A 85 -0.59 10.53 -8.85
N ILE A 86 -0.22 11.15 -7.74
CA ILE A 86 -0.49 12.58 -7.49
C ILE A 86 0.30 13.44 -8.48
N GLU A 87 1.57 13.11 -8.75
CA GLU A 87 2.40 13.84 -9.70
C GLU A 87 2.01 13.55 -11.16
N ASP A 88 1.80 12.28 -11.52
CA ASP A 88 1.53 11.87 -12.90
C ASP A 88 0.12 12.24 -13.34
N ILE A 89 -0.88 12.12 -12.46
CA ILE A 89 -2.30 12.25 -12.80
C ILE A 89 -2.83 13.61 -12.34
N ALA A 90 -2.72 13.92 -11.05
CA ALA A 90 -3.27 15.17 -10.50
C ALA A 90 -2.38 16.39 -10.74
N LYS A 91 -1.15 16.20 -11.27
CA LYS A 91 -0.18 17.27 -11.59
C LYS A 91 0.18 18.16 -10.40
N ILE A 92 0.27 17.57 -9.21
CA ILE A 92 0.59 18.26 -7.96
C ILE A 92 1.89 17.70 -7.38
N SER A 93 2.77 18.56 -6.87
CA SER A 93 4.01 18.11 -6.24
C SER A 93 3.70 17.29 -4.98
N CYS A 94 4.32 16.13 -4.84
CA CYS A 94 4.10 15.25 -3.70
C CYS A 94 5.41 14.79 -3.08
N ASN A 95 5.54 15.04 -1.78
CA ASN A 95 6.65 14.52 -1.00
C ASN A 95 6.15 13.50 0.03
N VAL A 96 6.95 12.46 0.26
CA VAL A 96 6.60 11.36 1.17
C VAL A 96 7.78 11.11 2.08
N GLU A 97 7.56 11.18 3.39
CA GLU A 97 8.62 11.04 4.37
C GLU A 97 8.25 10.07 5.49
N ILE A 98 9.29 9.40 6.00
CA ILE A 98 9.20 8.57 7.19
C ILE A 98 8.99 9.50 8.39
N ALA A 99 7.96 9.23 9.19
CA ALA A 99 7.55 10.13 10.26
C ALA A 99 8.62 10.36 11.33
N SER A 100 9.40 9.33 11.66
CA SER A 100 10.51 9.42 12.62
C SER A 100 11.55 10.44 12.16
N GLU A 101 11.93 10.44 10.89
CA GLU A 101 12.91 11.40 10.34
C GLU A 101 12.31 12.81 10.24
N TYR A 102 11.03 12.92 9.85
CA TYR A 102 10.37 14.20 9.67
C TYR A 102 10.31 15.01 10.98
N ARG A 103 9.98 14.36 12.10
CA ARG A 103 9.79 15.04 13.39
C ARG A 103 11.08 15.54 14.05
N TYR A 104 12.23 14.95 13.73
CA TYR A 104 13.52 15.29 14.34
C TYR A 104 14.37 16.29 13.53
N ARG A 105 13.99 16.56 12.28
CA ARG A 105 14.61 17.62 11.47
C ARG A 105 13.86 18.94 11.59
N ARG A 106 14.35 19.98 10.91
CA ARG A 106 13.66 21.28 10.75
C ARG A 106 13.02 21.34 9.36
N PRO A 107 11.83 20.76 9.14
CA PRO A 107 11.22 20.73 7.82
C PRO A 107 10.78 22.14 7.40
N ILE A 108 11.02 22.46 6.13
CA ILE A 108 10.47 23.64 5.49
C ILE A 108 9.09 23.26 4.96
N ILE A 109 8.05 23.91 5.49
CA ILE A 109 6.67 23.72 5.04
C ILE A 109 6.32 24.90 4.15
N LEU A 110 6.18 24.62 2.86
CA LEU A 110 5.82 25.62 1.87
C LEU A 110 4.33 25.98 1.99
N ASP A 111 3.96 27.16 1.50
CA ASP A 111 2.57 27.60 1.50
C ASP A 111 1.67 26.68 0.67
N HIS A 112 0.39 26.63 1.00
CA HIS A 112 -0.60 25.79 0.31
C HIS A 112 -0.28 24.29 0.33
N THR A 113 0.45 23.83 1.35
CA THR A 113 0.71 22.40 1.59
C THR A 113 -0.49 21.74 2.28
N LEU A 114 -0.96 20.63 1.71
CA LEU A 114 -1.81 19.67 2.41
C LEU A 114 -0.92 18.64 3.11
N PHE A 115 -0.98 18.60 4.44
CA PHE A 115 -0.25 17.64 5.25
C PHE A 115 -1.10 16.39 5.46
N VAL A 116 -0.71 15.27 4.86
CA VAL A 116 -1.46 14.01 4.88
C VAL A 116 -0.77 13.02 5.80
N THR A 117 -1.47 12.53 6.83
CA THR A 117 -0.98 11.41 7.65
C THR A 117 -1.68 10.12 7.25
N LEU A 118 -0.90 9.04 7.04
CA LEU A 118 -1.42 7.69 6.81
C LEU A 118 -1.14 6.83 8.02
N SER A 119 -2.17 6.28 8.66
CA SER A 119 -2.00 5.36 9.78
C SER A 119 -3.22 4.47 9.94
N GLN A 120 -3.01 3.15 10.01
CA GLN A 120 -4.10 2.21 10.29
C GLN A 120 -4.73 2.48 11.67
N SER A 121 -3.90 2.57 12.71
CA SER A 121 -4.35 2.72 14.10
C SER A 121 -4.74 4.16 14.45
N GLY A 122 -4.12 5.13 13.78
CA GLY A 122 -4.24 6.54 14.13
C GLY A 122 -3.47 6.95 15.40
N GLU A 123 -2.67 6.04 15.94
CA GLU A 123 -1.96 6.17 17.22
C GLU A 123 -0.44 5.97 17.08
N THR A 124 0.08 5.83 15.86
CA THR A 124 1.53 5.69 15.62
C THR A 124 2.26 6.92 16.15
N ALA A 125 3.08 6.76 17.19
CA ALA A 125 3.66 7.87 17.95
C ALA A 125 4.41 8.87 17.06
N ASP A 126 5.30 8.39 16.20
CA ASP A 126 6.06 9.26 15.29
C ASP A 126 5.17 10.03 14.31
N THR A 127 4.10 9.40 13.81
CA THR A 127 3.17 10.07 12.88
C THR A 127 2.34 11.14 13.60
N VAL A 128 1.90 10.87 14.84
CA VAL A 128 1.22 11.84 15.69
C VAL A 128 2.15 13.03 15.99
N GLU A 129 3.39 12.77 16.37
CA GLU A 129 4.35 13.83 16.68
C GLU A 129 4.80 14.61 15.45
N ALA A 130 4.90 13.98 14.28
CA ALA A 130 5.15 14.67 13.02
C ALA A 130 4.01 15.65 12.66
N LEU A 131 2.74 15.25 12.84
CA LEU A 131 1.60 16.17 12.64
C LEU A 131 1.64 17.36 13.61
N LYS A 132 1.93 17.10 14.90
CA LYS A 132 2.08 18.17 15.90
C LYS A 132 3.26 19.08 15.56
N ALA A 133 4.38 18.55 15.10
CA ALA A 133 5.53 19.34 14.65
C ALA A 133 5.16 20.24 13.47
N ALA A 134 4.48 19.70 12.46
CA ALA A 134 4.02 20.47 11.32
C ALA A 134 3.09 21.63 11.72
N LYS A 135 2.12 21.38 12.62
CA LYS A 135 1.22 22.41 13.15
C LYS A 135 1.94 23.45 14.03
N ARG A 136 3.02 23.09 14.72
CA ARG A 136 3.86 24.05 15.46
C ARG A 136 4.65 24.97 14.53
N ILE A 137 5.17 24.43 13.43
CA ILE A 137 5.94 25.18 12.42
C ILE A 137 5.02 26.10 11.63
N ASN A 138 3.84 25.62 11.23
CA ASN A 138 2.84 26.39 10.52
C ASN A 138 1.46 26.12 11.11
N SER A 139 0.98 27.03 11.96
CA SER A 139 -0.32 26.90 12.64
C SER A 139 -1.53 26.94 11.71
N LYS A 140 -1.35 27.37 10.45
CA LYS A 140 -2.40 27.44 9.43
C LYS A 140 -2.39 26.27 8.46
N ILE A 141 -1.43 25.34 8.59
CA ILE A 141 -1.32 24.17 7.72
C ILE A 141 -2.63 23.37 7.73
N LYS A 142 -3.08 22.96 6.55
CA LYS A 142 -4.25 22.09 6.42
C LYS A 142 -3.80 20.65 6.48
N SER A 143 -4.46 19.88 7.33
CA SER A 143 -4.11 18.48 7.60
C SER A 143 -5.26 17.54 7.27
N LEU A 144 -4.92 16.41 6.65
CA LEU A 144 -5.84 15.31 6.35
C LEU A 144 -5.30 14.03 6.99
N CYS A 145 -6.14 13.35 7.77
CA CYS A 145 -5.86 12.01 8.27
C CYS A 145 -6.59 10.96 7.42
N ILE A 146 -5.86 10.03 6.81
CA ILE A 146 -6.44 8.79 6.26
C ILE A 146 -6.18 7.68 7.28
N CYS A 147 -7.24 7.18 7.90
CA CYS A 147 -7.15 6.26 9.03
C CYS A 147 -8.24 5.19 9.02
N ASN A 148 -8.02 4.05 9.69
CA ASN A 148 -9.07 3.04 9.86
C ASN A 148 -9.81 3.21 11.21
N SER A 149 -9.26 3.98 12.15
CA SER A 149 -9.79 4.18 13.50
C SER A 149 -10.45 5.57 13.66
N PRO A 150 -11.79 5.64 13.85
CA PRO A 150 -12.52 6.92 13.89
C PRO A 150 -12.16 7.80 15.09
N GLU A 151 -11.84 7.20 16.23
CA GLU A 151 -11.66 7.90 17.51
C GLU A 151 -10.17 7.91 17.93
N SER A 152 -9.27 8.03 16.98
CA SER A 152 -7.82 8.03 17.23
C SER A 152 -7.25 9.43 17.48
N SER A 153 -6.00 9.49 17.93
CA SER A 153 -5.29 10.75 18.15
C SER A 153 -5.10 11.53 16.85
N LEU A 154 -4.73 10.87 15.75
CA LEU A 154 -4.61 11.53 14.46
C LEU A 154 -5.95 12.07 13.95
N THR A 155 -7.06 11.32 14.08
CA THR A 155 -8.36 11.83 13.64
C THR A 155 -8.82 13.04 14.45
N ARG A 156 -8.54 13.07 15.77
CA ARG A 156 -8.83 14.25 16.61
C ARG A 156 -7.98 15.47 16.28
N LEU A 157 -6.75 15.27 15.84
CA LEU A 157 -5.78 16.35 15.60
C LEU A 157 -5.87 16.94 14.20
N SER A 158 -6.42 16.22 13.22
CA SER A 158 -6.49 16.65 11.82
C SER A 158 -7.71 17.52 11.48
N ASP A 159 -7.59 18.35 10.44
CA ASP A 159 -8.66 19.25 10.02
C ASP A 159 -9.69 18.55 9.10
N LEU A 160 -9.20 17.59 8.32
CA LEU A 160 -9.96 16.69 7.45
C LEU A 160 -9.68 15.24 7.85
N ILE A 161 -10.67 14.37 7.64
CA ILE A 161 -10.58 12.95 8.01
C ILE A 161 -11.20 12.12 6.90
N PHE A 162 -10.51 11.07 6.49
CA PHE A 162 -11.04 10.03 5.62
C PHE A 162 -10.86 8.68 6.29
N LEU A 163 -11.97 8.02 6.61
CA LEU A 163 -11.93 6.70 7.25
C LEU A 163 -11.88 5.61 6.19
N THR A 164 -10.95 4.67 6.26
CA THR A 164 -10.87 3.60 5.25
C THR A 164 -12.03 2.60 5.36
N HIS A 165 -12.61 2.43 6.55
CA HIS A 165 -13.67 1.45 6.81
C HIS A 165 -13.30 0.00 6.45
N ALA A 166 -12.01 -0.37 6.57
CA ALA A 166 -11.57 -1.75 6.34
C ALA A 166 -12.04 -2.74 7.43
N GLY A 167 -12.69 -2.24 8.48
CA GLY A 167 -13.02 -2.99 9.69
C GLY A 167 -11.78 -3.24 10.57
N PRO A 168 -11.94 -3.89 11.73
CA PRO A 168 -10.82 -4.23 12.59
C PRO A 168 -9.77 -5.07 11.85
N GLU A 169 -8.49 -4.76 12.05
CA GLU A 169 -7.36 -5.51 11.52
C GLU A 169 -6.48 -5.90 12.72
N ILE A 170 -6.40 -7.19 12.99
CA ILE A 170 -5.84 -7.82 14.18
C ILE A 170 -4.43 -8.34 13.91
N GLY A 171 -4.19 -8.95 12.74
CA GLY A 171 -2.86 -9.46 12.38
C GLY A 171 -1.83 -8.34 12.38
N VAL A 172 -0.65 -8.53 12.99
CA VAL A 172 0.36 -7.46 13.14
C VAL A 172 0.75 -6.88 11.77
N ALA A 173 1.05 -7.74 10.80
CA ALA A 173 1.35 -7.35 9.44
C ALA A 173 0.09 -6.79 8.76
N SER A 174 0.09 -5.49 8.45
CA SER A 174 -1.01 -4.82 7.73
C SER A 174 -1.26 -5.43 6.35
N THR A 175 -2.53 -5.65 5.99
CA THR A 175 -2.96 -6.20 4.70
C THR A 175 -4.06 -5.35 4.08
N LYS A 176 -5.32 -5.51 4.51
CA LYS A 176 -6.47 -4.73 4.04
C LYS A 176 -6.36 -3.24 4.36
N ALA A 177 -5.67 -2.86 5.42
CA ALA A 177 -5.42 -1.45 5.69
C ALA A 177 -4.53 -0.80 4.60
N PHE A 178 -3.58 -1.54 4.03
CA PHE A 178 -2.73 -1.02 2.95
C PHE A 178 -3.53 -0.78 1.66
N THR A 179 -4.30 -1.77 1.21
CA THR A 179 -5.07 -1.66 -0.04
C THR A 179 -6.19 -0.64 0.07
N THR A 180 -6.85 -0.54 1.23
CA THR A 180 -7.85 0.52 1.45
C THR A 180 -7.23 1.91 1.60
N GLN A 181 -6.00 2.04 2.12
CA GLN A 181 -5.23 3.30 2.07
C GLN A 181 -4.93 3.71 0.62
N LEU A 182 -4.52 2.78 -0.24
CA LEU A 182 -4.30 3.06 -1.66
C LEU A 182 -5.59 3.52 -2.36
N VAL A 183 -6.73 2.87 -2.10
CA VAL A 183 -8.04 3.33 -2.61
C VAL A 183 -8.37 4.74 -2.11
N SER A 184 -8.14 5.02 -0.83
CA SER A 184 -8.37 6.34 -0.23
C SER A 184 -7.51 7.43 -0.89
N LEU A 185 -6.25 7.10 -1.20
CA LEU A 185 -5.31 7.98 -1.90
C LEU A 185 -5.69 8.21 -3.37
N ALA A 186 -6.22 7.19 -4.04
CA ALA A 186 -6.80 7.32 -5.38
C ALA A 186 -8.04 8.22 -5.40
N LEU A 187 -8.90 8.14 -4.38
CA LEU A 187 -10.02 9.07 -4.22
C LEU A 187 -9.54 10.50 -3.92
N LEU A 188 -8.48 10.65 -3.12
CA LEU A 188 -7.89 11.95 -2.79
C LEU A 188 -7.34 12.65 -4.03
N LEU A 189 -6.49 11.96 -4.81
CA LEU A 189 -5.89 12.57 -6.01
C LEU A 189 -6.97 12.92 -7.04
N CYS A 190 -8.01 12.08 -7.19
CA CYS A 190 -9.11 12.35 -8.12
C CYS A 190 -9.91 13.57 -7.66
N SER A 191 -10.18 13.67 -6.35
CA SER A 191 -10.88 14.81 -5.74
C SER A 191 -10.13 16.12 -5.93
N ILE A 192 -8.81 16.12 -5.70
CA ILE A 192 -8.00 17.34 -5.87
C ILE A 192 -7.84 17.66 -7.36
N GLY A 193 -7.49 16.66 -8.18
CA GLY A 193 -7.26 16.84 -9.61
C GLY A 193 -8.47 17.39 -10.35
N LYS A 194 -9.69 16.92 -10.04
CA LYS A 194 -10.91 17.47 -10.66
C LYS A 194 -11.21 18.90 -10.20
N LEU A 195 -11.03 19.20 -8.90
CA LEU A 195 -11.32 20.53 -8.35
C LEU A 195 -10.35 21.59 -8.89
N GLN A 196 -9.16 21.17 -9.32
CA GLN A 196 -8.14 22.03 -9.92
C GLN A 196 -8.13 21.96 -11.46
N ASN A 197 -9.06 21.22 -12.08
CA ASN A 197 -9.12 20.99 -13.54
C ASN A 197 -7.86 20.33 -14.14
N ASN A 198 -7.11 19.57 -13.34
CA ASN A 198 -5.98 18.76 -13.82
C ASN A 198 -6.41 17.37 -14.32
N ILE A 199 -7.63 16.95 -13.95
CA ILE A 199 -8.27 15.71 -14.39
C ILE A 199 -9.61 16.10 -15.01
N ASP A 200 -9.86 15.66 -16.24
CA ASP A 200 -11.14 15.87 -16.92
C ASP A 200 -12.19 14.81 -16.53
N THR A 201 -13.44 15.00 -16.95
CA THR A 201 -14.53 14.06 -16.66
C THR A 201 -14.26 12.66 -17.18
N LYS A 202 -13.55 12.52 -18.31
CA LYS A 202 -13.24 11.21 -18.89
C LYS A 202 -12.25 10.47 -17.98
N GLN A 203 -11.19 11.14 -17.56
CA GLN A 203 -10.19 10.58 -16.64
C GLN A 203 -10.80 10.28 -15.27
N GLU A 204 -11.68 11.14 -14.73
CA GLU A 204 -12.41 10.85 -13.48
C GLU A 204 -13.23 9.55 -13.61
N ASN A 205 -13.97 9.39 -14.71
CA ASN A 205 -14.73 8.17 -14.99
C ASN A 205 -13.85 6.92 -15.13
N GLU A 206 -12.71 7.02 -15.82
CA GLU A 206 -11.75 5.90 -15.95
C GLU A 206 -11.19 5.47 -14.58
N ILE A 207 -10.88 6.42 -13.70
CA ILE A 207 -10.43 6.14 -12.33
C ILE A 207 -11.54 5.44 -11.55
N ILE A 208 -12.76 5.98 -11.58
CA ILE A 208 -13.92 5.43 -10.86
C ILE A 208 -14.24 4.02 -11.34
N ASP A 209 -14.26 3.79 -12.65
CA ASP A 209 -14.50 2.47 -13.23
C ASP A 209 -13.42 1.46 -12.83
N GLY A 210 -12.16 1.89 -12.79
CA GLY A 210 -11.07 1.09 -12.25
C GLY A 210 -11.29 0.71 -10.79
N LEU A 211 -11.65 1.68 -9.94
CA LEU A 211 -11.91 1.44 -8.52
C LEU A 211 -13.11 0.51 -8.30
N LYS A 212 -14.20 0.66 -9.06
CA LYS A 212 -15.38 -0.23 -8.99
C LYS A 212 -15.05 -1.68 -9.36
N LYS A 213 -14.07 -1.90 -10.24
CA LYS A 213 -13.63 -3.24 -10.67
C LYS A 213 -12.69 -3.92 -9.65
N LEU A 214 -12.05 -3.16 -8.76
CA LEU A 214 -11.06 -3.70 -7.81
C LEU A 214 -11.55 -4.91 -7.02
N PRO A 215 -12.76 -4.96 -6.45
CA PRO A 215 -13.19 -6.13 -5.69
C PRO A 215 -13.21 -7.42 -6.53
N GLY A 216 -13.62 -7.34 -7.80
CA GLY A 216 -13.58 -8.46 -8.73
C GLY A 216 -12.14 -8.86 -9.09
N LEU A 217 -11.31 -7.86 -9.43
CA LEU A 217 -9.90 -8.10 -9.77
C LEU A 217 -9.09 -8.70 -8.60
N ILE A 218 -9.42 -8.35 -7.35
CA ILE A 218 -8.81 -8.96 -6.16
C ILE A 218 -9.27 -10.41 -6.01
N ASN A 219 -10.55 -10.70 -6.23
CA ASN A 219 -11.01 -12.10 -6.23
C ASN A 219 -10.24 -12.93 -7.26
N ASP A 220 -10.03 -12.40 -8.47
CA ASP A 220 -9.25 -13.09 -9.51
C ASP A 220 -7.79 -13.32 -9.08
N ALA A 221 -7.16 -12.33 -8.43
CA ALA A 221 -5.80 -12.47 -7.91
C ALA A 221 -5.72 -13.48 -6.75
N LEU A 222 -6.75 -13.58 -5.90
CA LEU A 222 -6.81 -14.56 -4.81
C LEU A 222 -6.90 -16.00 -5.33
N LEU A 223 -7.41 -16.24 -6.56
CA LEU A 223 -7.43 -17.58 -7.17
C LEU A 223 -6.03 -18.16 -7.38
N GLN A 224 -4.98 -17.33 -7.39
CA GLN A 224 -3.60 -17.78 -7.54
C GLN A 224 -3.00 -18.40 -6.27
N GLU A 225 -3.75 -18.43 -5.15
CA GLU A 225 -3.25 -18.92 -3.86
C GLU A 225 -2.61 -20.32 -3.95
N ASN A 226 -3.24 -21.28 -4.64
CA ASN A 226 -2.72 -22.65 -4.70
C ASN A 226 -1.34 -22.70 -5.38
N GLN A 227 -1.16 -22.00 -6.50
CA GLN A 227 0.13 -21.92 -7.18
C GLN A 227 1.16 -21.22 -6.29
N ILE A 228 0.77 -20.12 -5.64
CA ILE A 228 1.66 -19.36 -4.73
C ILE A 228 2.09 -20.21 -3.52
N LYS A 229 1.18 -21.01 -2.96
CA LYS A 229 1.46 -21.94 -1.87
C LYS A 229 2.51 -22.98 -2.26
N ASP A 230 2.47 -23.49 -3.49
CA ASP A 230 3.50 -24.41 -3.98
C ASP A 230 4.84 -23.71 -4.20
N LEU A 231 4.83 -22.47 -4.71
CA LEU A 231 6.03 -21.66 -4.86
C LEU A 231 6.67 -21.28 -3.53
N ALA A 232 5.86 -21.03 -2.50
CA ALA A 232 6.34 -20.68 -1.16
C ALA A 232 7.26 -21.75 -0.55
N LYS A 233 7.08 -23.02 -0.90
CA LYS A 233 7.95 -24.14 -0.46
C LYS A 233 9.41 -23.93 -0.90
N ARG A 234 9.66 -23.19 -1.99
CA ARG A 234 11.01 -22.88 -2.50
C ARG A 234 11.80 -21.92 -1.59
N PHE A 235 11.15 -21.34 -0.58
CA PHE A 235 11.75 -20.38 0.36
C PHE A 235 12.11 -20.98 1.73
N ILE A 236 11.82 -22.27 1.98
CA ILE A 236 12.01 -22.92 3.29
C ILE A 236 13.47 -22.83 3.75
N ASP A 237 14.41 -23.08 2.84
CA ASP A 237 15.86 -23.10 3.09
C ASP A 237 16.54 -21.74 2.82
N LYS A 238 15.79 -20.71 2.43
CA LYS A 238 16.36 -19.42 2.00
C LYS A 238 16.54 -18.48 3.18
N SER A 239 17.70 -17.82 3.26
CA SER A 239 17.97 -16.81 4.29
C SER A 239 17.59 -15.40 3.84
N SER A 240 17.61 -15.17 2.53
CA SER A 240 17.44 -13.85 1.92
C SER A 240 16.55 -13.93 0.68
N ALA A 241 15.97 -12.79 0.28
CA ALA A 241 15.22 -12.65 -0.96
C ALA A 241 15.30 -11.20 -1.47
N LEU A 242 15.24 -11.01 -2.78
CA LEU A 242 15.19 -9.69 -3.41
C LEU A 242 13.84 -9.47 -4.09
N PHE A 243 13.28 -8.27 -3.94
CA PHE A 243 12.04 -7.84 -4.59
C PHE A 243 12.34 -6.72 -5.58
N LEU A 244 11.81 -6.83 -6.80
CA LEU A 244 12.07 -5.90 -7.88
C LEU A 244 10.77 -5.31 -8.45
N GLY A 245 10.80 -4.01 -8.66
CA GLY A 245 9.74 -3.29 -9.36
C GLY A 245 10.26 -2.00 -9.99
N ARG A 246 9.46 -1.42 -10.89
CA ARG A 246 9.72 -0.10 -11.50
C ARG A 246 8.51 0.82 -11.30
N GLY A 247 8.75 2.12 -11.22
CA GLY A 247 7.69 3.10 -10.95
C GLY A 247 6.95 2.79 -9.65
N THR A 248 5.62 2.80 -9.68
CA THR A 248 4.76 2.43 -8.54
C THR A 248 5.03 1.02 -8.02
N MET A 249 5.45 0.08 -8.88
CA MET A 249 5.75 -1.29 -8.46
C MET A 249 7.00 -1.39 -7.61
N HIS A 250 7.88 -0.38 -7.59
CA HIS A 250 8.98 -0.36 -6.63
C HIS A 250 8.44 -0.26 -5.19
N ALA A 251 7.45 0.60 -4.93
CA ALA A 251 6.81 0.69 -3.63
C ALA A 251 6.04 -0.60 -3.27
N ILE A 252 5.46 -1.28 -4.26
CA ILE A 252 4.85 -2.61 -4.05
C ILE A 252 5.89 -3.69 -3.75
N ALA A 253 7.06 -3.64 -4.39
CA ALA A 253 8.20 -4.50 -4.08
C ALA A 253 8.68 -4.26 -2.64
N MET A 254 8.76 -3.00 -2.20
CA MET A 254 9.08 -2.64 -0.81
C MET A 254 8.06 -3.20 0.18
N GLU A 255 6.77 -3.14 -0.15
CA GLU A 255 5.73 -3.73 0.68
C GLU A 255 5.84 -5.26 0.74
N GLY A 256 6.05 -5.93 -0.39
CA GLY A 256 6.25 -7.38 -0.43
C GLY A 256 7.47 -7.84 0.37
N ALA A 257 8.60 -7.13 0.24
CA ALA A 257 9.79 -7.39 1.05
C ALA A 257 9.54 -7.16 2.54
N LEU A 258 8.82 -6.09 2.91
CA LEU A 258 8.44 -5.83 4.29
C LEU A 258 7.57 -6.96 4.86
N LYS A 259 6.53 -7.40 4.15
CA LYS A 259 5.68 -8.53 4.57
C LYS A 259 6.50 -9.80 4.77
N LEU A 260 7.31 -10.18 3.79
CA LEU A 260 8.11 -11.40 3.88
C LEU A 260 9.05 -11.35 5.10
N LYS A 261 9.68 -10.20 5.34
CA LYS A 261 10.57 -9.97 6.48
C LYS A 261 9.84 -10.04 7.82
N GLU A 262 8.69 -9.40 7.93
CA GLU A 262 7.92 -9.33 9.18
C GLU A 262 7.48 -10.71 9.66
N ILE A 263 6.92 -11.54 8.78
CA ILE A 263 6.24 -12.78 9.21
C ILE A 263 7.05 -14.05 8.95
N SER A 264 8.00 -14.07 8.00
CA SER A 264 8.83 -15.27 7.75
C SER A 264 10.26 -15.17 8.29
N TYR A 265 10.69 -13.96 8.67
CA TYR A 265 12.05 -13.63 9.11
C TYR A 265 13.15 -13.86 8.06
N ILE A 266 12.78 -14.05 6.79
CA ILE A 266 13.73 -13.98 5.68
C ILE A 266 14.23 -12.55 5.55
N HIS A 267 15.54 -12.37 5.33
CA HIS A 267 16.11 -11.08 4.97
C HIS A 267 15.64 -10.70 3.57
N ALA A 268 14.49 -10.05 3.49
CA ALA A 268 13.93 -9.55 2.25
C ALA A 268 14.27 -8.06 2.04
N GLU A 269 14.79 -7.73 0.87
CA GLU A 269 15.11 -6.35 0.47
C GLU A 269 14.48 -6.04 -0.88
N ALA A 270 14.11 -4.78 -1.11
CA ALA A 270 13.50 -4.34 -2.35
C ALA A 270 14.37 -3.29 -3.03
N PHE A 271 14.55 -3.42 -4.34
CA PHE A 271 15.28 -2.47 -5.16
C PHE A 271 14.44 -1.96 -6.32
N PRO A 272 14.61 -0.70 -6.74
CA PRO A 272 14.18 -0.30 -8.07
C PRO A 272 14.96 -1.16 -9.08
N ALA A 273 14.27 -1.83 -10.01
CA ALA A 273 14.93 -2.81 -10.88
C ALA A 273 16.10 -2.21 -11.69
N GLY A 274 16.02 -0.91 -12.03
CA GLY A 274 17.08 -0.19 -12.73
C GLY A 274 18.36 0.03 -11.93
N GLU A 275 18.28 -0.02 -10.59
CA GLU A 275 19.42 0.22 -9.69
C GLU A 275 20.27 -1.02 -9.45
N LEU A 276 19.83 -2.21 -9.88
CA LEU A 276 20.57 -3.46 -9.65
C LEU A 276 22.03 -3.35 -10.07
N LYS A 277 22.29 -2.86 -11.28
CA LYS A 277 23.65 -2.74 -11.83
C LYS A 277 24.56 -1.76 -11.09
N HIS A 278 24.02 -0.94 -10.19
CA HIS A 278 24.76 0.05 -9.42
C HIS A 278 25.30 -0.49 -8.08
N GLY A 279 25.34 -1.81 -7.92
CA GLY A 279 25.92 -2.49 -6.75
C GLY A 279 25.14 -3.74 -6.31
N PRO A 280 23.81 -3.65 -6.10
CA PRO A 280 23.01 -4.75 -5.54
C PRO A 280 23.07 -6.06 -6.35
N ILE A 281 23.34 -5.98 -7.65
CA ILE A 281 23.47 -7.16 -8.52
C ILE A 281 24.59 -8.12 -8.09
N ALA A 282 25.55 -7.66 -7.29
CA ALA A 282 26.61 -8.49 -6.70
C ALA A 282 26.09 -9.51 -5.68
N LEU A 283 24.89 -9.30 -5.13
CA LEU A 283 24.24 -10.23 -4.20
C LEU A 283 23.51 -11.38 -4.90
N ILE A 284 23.38 -11.33 -6.23
CA ILE A 284 22.58 -12.28 -7.00
C ILE A 284 23.42 -13.53 -7.31
N ASP A 285 22.96 -14.66 -6.79
CA ASP A 285 23.45 -16.00 -7.11
C ASP A 285 22.27 -16.99 -7.18
N LYS A 286 22.58 -18.28 -7.32
CA LYS A 286 21.60 -19.38 -7.36
C LYS A 286 20.79 -19.57 -6.08
N ASN A 287 21.26 -19.04 -4.94
CA ASN A 287 20.62 -19.18 -3.64
C ASN A 287 19.75 -17.98 -3.29
N MET A 288 19.92 -16.85 -3.99
CA MET A 288 19.11 -15.65 -3.82
C MET A 288 17.84 -15.71 -4.70
N PRO A 289 16.66 -16.01 -4.14
CA PRO A 289 15.41 -15.88 -4.87
C PRO A 289 15.11 -14.41 -5.16
N VAL A 290 14.69 -14.14 -6.39
CA VAL A 290 14.25 -12.83 -6.84
C VAL A 290 12.77 -12.86 -7.18
N ILE A 291 11.99 -11.99 -6.55
CA ILE A 291 10.58 -11.78 -6.83
C ILE A 291 10.46 -10.49 -7.65
N ALA A 292 9.82 -10.54 -8.82
CA ALA A 292 9.59 -9.37 -9.65
C ALA A 292 8.12 -9.15 -9.96
N ILE A 293 7.75 -7.88 -10.12
CA ILE A 293 6.38 -7.44 -10.39
C ILE A 293 6.34 -6.80 -11.78
N ALA A 294 5.64 -7.43 -12.71
CA ALA A 294 5.62 -7.09 -14.13
C ALA A 294 4.20 -6.70 -14.60
N PRO A 295 3.75 -5.46 -14.34
CA PRO A 295 2.52 -4.95 -14.96
C PRO A 295 2.73 -4.75 -16.47
N ASN A 296 1.62 -4.72 -17.21
CA ASN A 296 1.64 -4.37 -18.63
C ASN A 296 1.61 -2.84 -18.81
N ASP A 297 2.75 -2.19 -18.58
CA ASP A 297 2.91 -0.74 -18.70
C ASP A 297 4.12 -0.31 -19.57
N GLU A 298 4.35 1.00 -19.65
CA GLU A 298 5.44 1.61 -20.43
C GLU A 298 6.85 1.22 -19.96
N LEU A 299 6.99 0.66 -18.75
CA LEU A 299 8.26 0.25 -18.15
C LEU A 299 8.52 -1.25 -18.29
N LEU A 300 7.57 -2.02 -18.83
CA LEU A 300 7.67 -3.48 -18.96
C LEU A 300 8.92 -3.94 -19.71
N GLU A 301 9.23 -3.34 -20.86
CA GLU A 301 10.41 -3.74 -21.65
C GLU A 301 11.73 -3.45 -20.91
N LYS A 302 11.77 -2.34 -20.15
CA LYS A 302 12.92 -2.03 -19.28
C LYS A 302 13.04 -3.03 -18.13
N LEU A 303 11.91 -3.48 -17.58
CA LEU A 303 11.89 -4.52 -16.54
C LEU A 303 12.36 -5.87 -17.10
N LYS A 304 11.86 -6.31 -18.26
CA LYS A 304 12.29 -7.55 -18.93
C LYS A 304 13.79 -7.59 -19.14
N SER A 305 14.38 -6.46 -19.56
CA SER A 305 15.84 -6.33 -19.67
C SER A 305 16.55 -6.57 -18.33
N ASN A 306 16.05 -6.04 -17.21
CA ASN A 306 16.63 -6.34 -15.90
C ASN A 306 16.45 -7.81 -15.48
N LEU A 307 15.33 -8.44 -15.83
CA LEU A 307 15.13 -9.86 -15.53
C LEU A 307 16.14 -10.75 -16.25
N GLN A 308 16.52 -10.39 -17.49
CA GLN A 308 17.61 -11.08 -18.21
C GLN A 308 18.96 -10.92 -17.50
N GLU A 309 19.27 -9.72 -16.98
CA GLU A 309 20.48 -9.47 -16.20
C GLU A 309 20.52 -10.33 -14.93
N VAL A 310 19.39 -10.45 -14.21
CA VAL A 310 19.26 -11.32 -13.03
C VAL A 310 19.42 -12.78 -13.42
N LYS A 311 18.77 -13.22 -14.51
CA LYS A 311 18.83 -14.61 -14.98
C LYS A 311 20.24 -15.04 -15.33
N SER A 312 21.02 -14.16 -15.97
CA SER A 312 22.40 -14.45 -16.36
C SER A 312 23.32 -14.81 -15.18
N ARG A 313 22.90 -14.51 -13.93
CA ARG A 313 23.61 -14.82 -12.69
C ARG A 313 23.09 -16.05 -11.95
N GLY A 314 22.15 -16.78 -12.57
CA GLY A 314 21.67 -18.07 -12.07
C GLY A 314 20.61 -17.99 -10.98
N SER A 315 20.07 -16.81 -10.69
CA SER A 315 18.99 -16.63 -9.71
C SER A 315 17.74 -17.45 -10.04
N VAL A 316 17.11 -17.99 -8.99
CA VAL A 316 15.73 -18.49 -9.07
C VAL A 316 14.79 -17.29 -9.02
N MET A 317 13.91 -17.17 -10.02
CA MET A 317 13.00 -16.04 -10.14
C MET A 317 11.53 -16.45 -10.04
N ILE A 318 10.73 -15.62 -9.39
CA ILE A 318 9.27 -15.65 -9.48
C ILE A 318 8.82 -14.29 -10.00
N VAL A 319 8.11 -14.29 -11.12
CA VAL A 319 7.61 -13.07 -11.75
C VAL A 319 6.09 -13.07 -11.69
N PHE A 320 5.52 -12.16 -10.93
CA PHE A 320 4.09 -11.90 -10.94
C PHE A 320 3.78 -10.93 -12.07
N GLU A 321 3.01 -11.36 -13.07
CA GLU A 321 2.73 -10.56 -14.25
C GLU A 321 1.24 -10.24 -14.45
N ASP A 322 0.96 -9.15 -15.17
CA ASP A 322 -0.30 -9.00 -15.88
C ASP A 322 -0.26 -9.97 -17.08
N GLN A 323 -1.33 -10.72 -17.32
CA GLN A 323 -1.44 -11.71 -18.41
C GLN A 323 -1.07 -11.16 -19.79
N LYS A 324 -1.24 -9.85 -20.02
CA LYS A 324 -0.88 -9.19 -21.29
C LYS A 324 0.60 -8.82 -21.38
N SER A 325 1.35 -8.89 -20.29
CA SER A 325 2.80 -8.60 -20.26
C SER A 325 3.61 -9.64 -21.04
N LYS A 326 3.13 -10.89 -21.06
CA LYS A 326 3.71 -12.01 -21.80
C LYS A 326 5.21 -12.11 -21.56
N VAL A 327 5.63 -12.12 -20.29
CA VAL A 327 7.02 -12.29 -19.92
C VAL A 327 7.46 -13.69 -20.33
N GLU A 328 8.52 -13.77 -21.13
CA GLU A 328 9.05 -15.05 -21.60
C GLU A 328 9.63 -15.85 -20.43
N VAL A 329 9.18 -17.10 -20.29
CA VAL A 329 9.73 -18.02 -19.29
C VAL A 329 11.15 -18.37 -19.67
N MET A 330 12.10 -18.03 -18.79
CA MET A 330 13.49 -18.44 -18.87
C MET A 330 13.73 -19.61 -17.92
N ASP A 331 14.89 -20.29 -18.02
CA ASP A 331 15.19 -21.52 -17.27
C ASP A 331 14.80 -21.50 -15.77
N SER A 332 15.59 -21.16 -14.76
CA SER A 332 15.13 -21.13 -13.35
C SER A 332 14.12 -20.00 -12.98
N MET A 333 13.10 -19.74 -13.80
CA MET A 333 12.11 -18.69 -13.62
C MET A 333 10.68 -19.24 -13.68
N GLU A 334 9.87 -18.86 -12.70
CA GLU A 334 8.42 -19.10 -12.72
C GLU A 334 7.70 -17.80 -13.05
N VAL A 335 6.73 -17.86 -13.97
CA VAL A 335 5.83 -16.73 -14.27
C VAL A 335 4.45 -17.07 -13.73
N VAL A 336 3.91 -16.17 -12.90
CA VAL A 336 2.58 -16.29 -12.30
C VAL A 336 1.68 -15.19 -12.89
N PRO A 337 0.76 -15.53 -13.81
CA PRO A 337 -0.20 -14.58 -14.34
C PRO A 337 -1.24 -14.23 -13.26
N VAL A 338 -1.19 -13.00 -12.74
CA VAL A 338 -2.05 -12.58 -11.62
C VAL A 338 -3.48 -12.32 -12.09
N THR A 339 -3.64 -11.46 -13.11
CA THR A 339 -4.92 -11.14 -13.76
C THR A 339 -4.65 -10.32 -15.04
N SER A 340 -5.68 -9.74 -15.64
CA SER A 340 -5.60 -8.84 -16.80
C SER A 340 -6.39 -7.55 -16.58
N ASN A 341 -6.27 -6.60 -17.53
CA ASN A 341 -7.01 -5.34 -17.56
C ASN A 341 -6.68 -4.42 -16.37
N LEU A 342 -5.41 -4.41 -15.98
CA LEU A 342 -4.90 -3.51 -14.96
C LEU A 342 -4.55 -2.14 -15.57
N GLY A 343 -4.86 -1.09 -14.83
CA GLY A 343 -4.49 0.29 -15.14
C GLY A 343 -3.53 0.84 -14.09
N ARG A 344 -3.06 2.08 -14.30
CA ARG A 344 -2.03 2.73 -13.46
C ARG A 344 -2.37 2.76 -11.96
N ILE A 345 -3.66 2.88 -11.61
CA ILE A 345 -4.16 2.88 -10.22
C ILE A 345 -4.47 1.47 -9.72
N THR A 346 -5.06 0.61 -10.54
CA THR A 346 -5.47 -0.73 -10.08
C THR A 346 -4.29 -1.67 -9.97
N ALA A 347 -3.29 -1.58 -10.85
CA ALA A 347 -2.15 -2.49 -10.84
C ALA A 347 -1.43 -2.57 -9.48
N PRO A 348 -1.03 -1.45 -8.82
CA PRO A 348 -0.31 -1.55 -7.55
C PRO A 348 -1.12 -2.23 -6.44
N ILE A 349 -2.44 -2.01 -6.42
CA ILE A 349 -3.35 -2.63 -5.46
C ILE A 349 -3.42 -4.14 -5.71
N ILE A 350 -3.61 -4.55 -6.96
CA ILE A 350 -3.75 -5.95 -7.33
C ILE A 350 -2.45 -6.73 -7.13
N PHE A 351 -1.29 -6.20 -7.52
CA PHE A 351 -0.01 -6.88 -7.34
C PHE A 351 0.41 -7.00 -5.87
N THR A 352 -0.23 -6.30 -4.95
CA THR A 352 0.01 -6.51 -3.51
C THR A 352 -0.53 -7.85 -3.03
N ILE A 353 -1.67 -8.31 -3.58
CA ILE A 353 -2.35 -9.55 -3.18
C ILE A 353 -1.46 -10.79 -3.28
N PRO A 354 -0.81 -11.09 -4.44
CA PRO A 354 0.05 -12.26 -4.53
C PRO A 354 1.28 -12.19 -3.61
N LEU A 355 1.79 -10.99 -3.30
CA LEU A 355 2.93 -10.83 -2.40
C LEU A 355 2.55 -11.07 -0.93
N GLN A 356 1.33 -10.67 -0.54
CA GLN A 356 0.77 -11.01 0.77
C GLN A 356 0.57 -12.51 0.91
N LEU A 357 -0.02 -13.17 -0.10
CA LEU A 357 -0.19 -14.62 -0.15
C LEU A 357 1.15 -15.35 -0.09
N LEU A 358 2.14 -14.90 -0.87
CA LEU A 358 3.48 -15.48 -0.86
C LEU A 358 4.09 -15.38 0.54
N SER A 359 4.07 -14.20 1.15
CA SER A 359 4.62 -13.98 2.49
C SER A 359 3.94 -14.86 3.53
N TYR A 360 2.60 -14.96 3.48
CA TYR A 360 1.81 -15.82 4.36
C TYR A 360 2.20 -17.29 4.23
N HIS A 361 2.21 -17.84 3.01
CA HIS A 361 2.53 -19.25 2.79
C HIS A 361 4.00 -19.58 3.05
N VAL A 362 4.93 -18.64 2.87
CA VAL A 362 6.34 -18.82 3.27
C VAL A 362 6.46 -18.87 4.79
N ALA A 363 5.78 -18.00 5.52
CA ALA A 363 5.75 -18.03 6.99
C ALA A 363 5.16 -19.35 7.52
N LEU A 364 4.06 -19.84 6.94
CA LEU A 364 3.52 -21.16 7.28
C LEU A 364 4.53 -22.29 7.03
N SER A 365 5.20 -22.25 5.87
CA SER A 365 6.22 -23.25 5.51
C SER A 365 7.42 -23.23 6.47
N ARG A 366 7.70 -22.09 7.11
CA ARG A 366 8.74 -21.93 8.12
C ARG A 366 8.24 -22.07 9.56
N SER A 367 6.95 -22.37 9.75
CA SER A 367 6.31 -22.53 11.07
C SER A 367 6.50 -21.32 11.99
N THR A 368 6.42 -20.11 11.43
CA THR A 368 6.47 -18.86 12.21
C THR A 368 5.05 -18.38 12.57
N ASP A 369 4.91 -17.61 13.65
CA ASP A 369 3.62 -17.00 14.02
C ASP A 369 3.30 -15.82 13.09
N VAL A 370 2.33 -16.02 12.19
CA VAL A 370 1.89 -15.03 11.20
C VAL A 370 1.04 -13.90 11.80
N ASP A 371 0.29 -14.17 12.87
CA ASP A 371 -0.59 -13.18 13.49
C ASP A 371 0.19 -12.31 14.48
N LYS A 372 1.20 -12.89 15.16
CA LYS A 372 2.03 -12.26 16.19
C LYS A 372 3.52 -12.54 15.97
N PRO A 373 4.13 -11.96 14.91
CA PRO A 373 5.56 -12.08 14.67
C PRO A 373 6.37 -11.55 15.85
N ARG A 374 7.50 -12.22 16.13
CA ARG A 374 8.38 -11.88 17.25
C ARG A 374 8.89 -10.45 17.14
N ASN A 375 9.08 -9.80 18.29
CA ASN A 375 9.63 -8.45 18.42
C ASN A 375 8.79 -7.32 17.79
N LEU A 376 7.56 -7.62 17.34
CA LEU A 376 6.67 -6.64 16.73
C LEU A 376 5.37 -6.52 17.53
N ALA A 377 4.76 -5.34 17.44
CA ALA A 377 3.42 -5.07 17.94
C ALA A 377 2.60 -4.42 16.82
N LYS A 378 1.28 -4.60 16.83
CA LYS A 378 0.38 -4.10 15.78
C LYS A 378 0.48 -2.58 15.58
N SER A 379 0.70 -1.83 16.66
CA SER A 379 0.87 -0.38 16.62
C SER A 379 1.98 0.03 17.56
N VAL A 380 2.96 0.77 17.04
CA VAL A 380 4.03 1.39 17.81
C VAL A 380 3.51 2.71 18.39
N THR A 381 3.08 2.66 19.67
CA THR A 381 2.43 3.77 20.39
C THR A 381 3.35 4.46 21.39
N VAL A 382 4.58 3.97 21.51
CA VAL A 382 5.65 4.49 22.37
C VAL A 382 6.93 4.59 21.55
N GLU A 383 7.87 5.40 22.02
CA GLU A 383 9.23 5.49 21.48
C GLU A 383 10.09 4.29 21.88
#